data_AF-A0A7K1CA71-F1
#
_entry.id   AF-A0A7K1CA71-F1
#
_cell.length_a   1.000
_cell.length_b   1.000
_cell.length_c   1.000
_cell.angle_alpha   90.00
_cell.angle_beta   90.00
_cell.angle_gamma   90.00
#
_symmetry.space_group_name_H-M   'P 1'
#
loop_
_entity.id
_entity.type
_entity.pdbx_description
1 polymer ?
#
loop_
_entity_poly.entity_id
_entity_poly.type
_entity_poly.pdbx_seq_one_letter_code
_entity_poly.pdbx_strand_id
1 'polypeptide(L)' 'MSNVSGFPESHRVPELFAAALAVQRNAYAPYSHFPVGAAILTPAGRIHAGCNVE' A
#
# COMPACT_ATOMS: atom_id res chain seq x y z
N MET A 1 1.80 31.23 -4.15
CA MET A 1 1.03 30.51 -3.10
C MET A 1 1.22 29.03 -3.34
N SER A 2 2.20 28.45 -2.66
CA SER A 2 2.56 27.03 -2.72
C SER A 2 1.38 26.20 -2.22
N ASN A 3 0.63 25.63 -3.16
CA ASN A 3 -0.46 24.72 -2.88
C ASN A 3 0.13 23.52 -2.12
N VAL A 4 -0.49 23.18 -0.99
CA VAL A 4 -0.17 21.99 -0.20
C VAL A 4 -0.59 20.77 -1.02
N SER A 5 0.19 20.44 -2.03
CA SER A 5 -0.04 19.38 -3.02
C SER A 5 0.50 18.02 -2.57
N GLY A 6 0.58 17.82 -1.25
CA GLY A 6 1.20 16.64 -0.63
C GLY A 6 0.30 15.41 -0.56
N PHE A 7 -0.99 15.54 -0.89
CA PHE A 7 -1.92 14.42 -0.86
C PHE A 7 -2.44 14.12 -2.28
N PRO A 8 -2.32 12.88 -2.77
CA PRO A 8 -2.83 12.49 -4.07
C PRO A 8 -4.35 12.71 -4.13
N GLU A 9 -4.88 13.05 -5.30
CA GLU A 9 -6.33 13.16 -5.50
C GLU A 9 -7.03 11.92 -4.93
N SER A 10 -8.17 12.14 -4.29
CA SER A 10 -9.01 11.15 -3.57
C SER A 10 -9.45 9.92 -4.40
N HIS A 11 -9.04 9.82 -5.67
CA HIS A 11 -9.45 8.84 -6.67
C HIS A 11 -8.56 7.59 -6.74
N ARG A 12 -7.40 7.55 -6.06
CA ARG A 12 -6.45 6.42 -6.16
C ARG A 12 -6.49 5.41 -5.01
N VAL A 13 -7.39 5.61 -4.06
CA VAL A 13 -7.65 4.68 -2.96
C VAL A 13 -7.95 3.25 -3.46
N PRO A 14 -8.77 3.04 -4.51
CA PRO A 14 -9.01 1.70 -5.04
C PRO A 14 -7.74 0.99 -5.53
N GLU A 15 -6.81 1.72 -6.15
CA GLU A 15 -5.54 1.17 -6.63
C GLU A 15 -4.61 0.78 -5.48
N LEU A 16 -4.63 1.54 -4.38
CA LEU A 16 -3.92 1.18 -3.16
C LEU A 16 -4.46 -0.11 -2.55
N PHE A 17 -5.79 -0.26 -2.45
CA PHE A 17 -6.40 -1.50 -1.96
C PHE A 17 -6.07 -2.69 -2.87
N ALA A 18 -6.14 -2.53 -4.19
CA ALA A 18 -5.78 -3.58 -5.13
C ALA A 18 -4.30 -4.00 -5.00
N ALA A 19 -3.39 -3.03 -4.87
CA ALA A 19 -1.96 -3.30 -4.70
C ALA A 19 -1.67 -3.99 -3.36
N ALA A 20 -2.28 -3.55 -2.26
CA ALA A 20 -2.14 -4.17 -0.94
C ALA A 20 -2.66 -5.62 -0.93
N LEU A 21 -3.83 -5.85 -1.55
CA LEU A 21 -4.42 -7.19 -1.67
C LEU A 21 -3.53 -8.14 -2.50
N ALA A 22 -2.93 -7.64 -3.58
CA ALA A 22 -2.09 -8.45 -4.47
C ALA A 22 -0.82 -8.99 -3.78
N VAL A 23 -0.25 -8.24 -2.83
CA VAL A 23 0.96 -8.63 -2.10
C VAL A 23 0.68 -9.38 -0.79
N GLN A 24 -0.52 -9.26 -0.22
CA GLN A 24 -0.91 -9.96 1.02
C GLN A 24 -0.65 -11.48 0.95
N ARG A 25 -0.91 -12.09 -0.22
CA ARG A 25 -0.69 -13.54 -0.44
C ARG A 25 0.77 -13.99 -0.35
N ASN A 26 1.72 -13.04 -0.40
CA ASN A 26 3.15 -13.32 -0.29
C ASN A 26 3.66 -13.20 1.16
N ALA A 27 2.78 -12.88 2.12
CA ALA A 27 3.17 -12.73 3.52
C ALA A 27 3.82 -14.01 4.05
N TYR A 28 4.95 -13.85 4.73
CA TYR A 28 5.57 -14.92 5.50
C TYR A 28 5.18 -14.73 6.96
N ALA A 29 4.11 -15.40 7.40
CA ALA A 29 3.52 -15.22 8.74
C ALA A 29 3.26 -16.57 9.44
N PRO A 30 4.30 -17.39 9.68
CA PRO A 30 4.13 -18.73 10.24
C PRO A 30 3.75 -18.72 11.72
N TYR A 31 3.99 -17.63 12.45
CA TYR A 31 3.73 -17.56 13.88
C TYR A 31 2.32 -17.04 14.18
N SER A 32 1.91 -15.95 13.53
CA SER A 32 0.59 -15.36 13.75
C SER A 32 -0.51 -16.00 12.91
N HIS A 33 -0.15 -16.61 11.77
CA HIS A 33 -1.09 -17.01 10.71
C HIS A 33 -1.97 -15.86 10.21
N PHE A 34 -1.48 -14.62 10.31
CA PHE A 34 -2.22 -13.42 9.95
C PHE A 34 -1.53 -12.67 8.80
N PRO A 35 -1.92 -12.92 7.53
CA PRO A 35 -1.29 -12.28 6.38
C PRO A 35 -1.76 -10.83 6.22
N VAL A 36 -0.82 -9.90 6.14
CA VAL A 36 -1.05 -8.46 6.00
C VAL A 36 -0.38 -7.97 4.71
N GLY A 37 -1.14 -7.22 3.91
CA GLY A 37 -0.62 -6.46 2.77
C GLY A 37 -0.84 -4.96 2.98
N ALA A 38 0.11 -4.15 2.53
CA ALA A 38 0.05 -2.70 2.62
C ALA A 38 0.53 -2.06 1.32
N ALA A 39 -0.01 -0.89 1.00
CA ALA A 39 0.41 -0.09 -0.13
C ALA A 39 0.45 1.40 0.22
N ILE A 40 1.41 2.13 -0.33
CA ILE A 40 1.57 3.57 -0.17
C ILE A 40 1.72 4.25 -1.52
N LEU A 41 1.14 5.44 -1.67
CA LEU A 41 1.29 6.31 -2.84
C LEU A 41 2.26 7.45 -2.49
N THR A 42 3.34 7.55 -3.25
CA THR A 42 4.33 8.62 -3.10
C THR A 42 3.89 9.92 -3.79
N PRO A 43 4.44 11.09 -3.42
CA PRO A 43 4.19 12.34 -4.14
C PRO A 43 4.58 12.30 -5.62
N ALA A 44 5.51 11.41 -6.01
CA ALA A 44 5.89 11.18 -7.41
C ALA A 44 4.87 10.33 -8.20
N GLY A 45 3.72 9.98 -7.61
CA GLY A 45 2.66 9.20 -8.26
C GLY A 45 2.89 7.69 -8.27
N ARG A 46 3.99 7.20 -7.68
CA ARG A 46 4.34 5.77 -7.63
C ARG A 46 3.71 5.07 -6.43
N ILE A 47 3.09 3.91 -6.67
CA ILE A 47 2.64 2.99 -5.63
C ILE A 47 3.76 2.02 -5.26
N HIS A 48 4.01 1.87 -3.96
CA HIS A 48 4.85 0.81 -3.40
C HIS A 48 3.97 -0.09 -2.54
N ALA A 49 4.13 -1.40 -2.65
CA ALA A 49 3.37 -2.38 -1.88
C ALA A 49 4.28 -3.43 -1.26
N GLY A 50 3.90 -3.94 -0.09
CA GLY A 50 4.62 -4.97 0.65
C GLY A 50 3.71 -5.74 1.61
N CYS A 51 4.25 -6.79 2.20
CA CYS A 51 3.55 -7.64 3.16
C CYS A 51 4.42 -7.90 4.40
N ASN A 52 3.82 -8.39 5.47
CA ASN A 52 4.58 -8.78 6.67
C ASN A 52 5.47 -10.01 6.41
N VAL A 53 6.59 -10.04 7.14
CA VAL A 53 7.54 -11.14 7.24
C VAL A 53 7.87 -11.29 8.73
N GLU A 54 7.71 -12.49 9.26
CA GLU A 54 7.90 -12.80 10.69
C GLU A 54 9.03 -13.80 10.94
#